data_AF-A0A524QDA2-F1
#
_entry.id   AF-A0A524QDA2-F1
#
_cell.length_a   1.000
_cell.length_b   1.000
_cell.length_c   1.000
_cell.angle_alpha   90.00
_cell.angle_beta   90.00
_cell.angle_gamma   90.00
#
_symmetry.space_group_name_H-M   'P 1'
#
loop_
_entity.id
_entity.type
_entity.pdbx_description
1 polymer ?
#
loop_
_entity_poly.entity_id
_entity_poly.type
_entity_poly.pdbx_seq_one_letter_code
_entity_poly.pdbx_strand_id
1 'polypeptide(L)'
;ASGTEEKTGRKKAARQKRGLTFSEKMELEKLPGEIEALIKERDEIEKQLSVSAGSHSEIGELTGRLAELMVLTDSKELRWLVLSEKAEE
;
A
#
# COMPACT_ATOMS: atom_id res chain seq x y z
N ALA A 1 32.46 53.02 5.54
CA ALA A 1 32.26 52.02 4.48
C ALA A 1 31.87 50.70 5.13
N SER A 2 30.81 50.07 4.59
CA SER A 2 30.34 48.68 4.77
C SER A 2 29.92 48.27 6.19
N GLY A 3 28.67 47.88 6.47
CA GLY A 3 27.84 46.88 5.76
C GLY A 3 28.32 45.49 6.22
N THR A 4 27.53 44.60 6.82
CA THR A 4 26.14 44.21 6.51
C THR A 4 25.49 43.44 7.67
N GLU A 5 24.18 43.61 7.81
CA GLU A 5 23.25 42.72 8.53
C GLU A 5 23.27 41.31 7.93
N GLU A 6 23.05 40.25 8.73
CA GLU A 6 22.25 39.13 8.25
C GLU A 6 21.45 38.45 9.38
N LYS A 7 20.14 38.69 9.35
CA LYS A 7 19.11 38.07 10.18
C LYS A 7 18.88 36.63 9.68
N THR A 8 19.26 35.62 10.45
CA THR A 8 18.80 34.25 10.21
C THR A 8 17.40 34.07 10.81
N GLY A 9 16.42 34.50 10.02
CA GLY A 9 15.00 34.24 10.26
C GLY A 9 14.74 32.75 10.33
N ARG A 10 14.41 32.27 11.54
CA ARG A 10 13.81 30.97 11.78
C ARG A 10 12.46 30.94 11.05
N LYS A 11 12.48 30.52 9.77
CA LYS A 11 11.27 30.24 9.01
C LYS A 11 10.53 29.14 9.76
N LYS A 12 9.48 29.52 10.50
CA LYS A 12 8.38 28.64 10.86
C LYS A 12 7.90 28.03 9.55
N ALA A 13 8.32 26.80 9.27
CA ALA A 13 7.73 26.00 8.22
C ALA A 13 6.27 25.82 8.64
N ALA A 14 5.42 26.70 8.12
CA ALA A 14 3.99 26.52 8.17
C ALA A 14 3.74 25.12 7.64
N ARG A 15 3.15 24.27 8.47
CA ARG A 15 2.68 22.95 8.11
C ARG A 15 1.51 23.16 7.14
N GLN A 16 1.84 23.58 5.92
CA GLN A 16 0.91 23.62 4.82
C GLN A 16 0.45 22.17 4.64
N LYS A 17 -0.87 21.98 4.59
CA LYS A 17 -1.49 20.73 4.19
C LYS A 17 -0.82 20.28 2.89
N ARG A 18 0.12 19.34 2.98
CA ARG A 18 0.81 18.81 1.81
C ARG A 18 -0.04 17.64 1.37
N GLY A 19 -0.82 17.86 0.31
CA GLY A 19 -1.43 16.78 -0.45
C GLY A 19 -0.38 15.78 -0.94
N LEU A 20 -0.83 14.73 -1.59
CA LEU A 20 0.02 13.61 -1.99
C LEU A 20 1.29 14.05 -2.74
N THR A 21 2.42 13.44 -2.37
CA THR A 21 3.65 13.52 -3.14
C THR A 21 3.51 12.77 -4.47
N PHE A 22 4.41 13.00 -5.44
CA PHE A 22 4.39 12.29 -6.72
C PHE A 22 4.40 10.76 -6.54
N SER A 23 5.27 10.26 -5.66
CA SER A 23 5.37 8.84 -5.35
C SER A 23 4.08 8.29 -4.75
N GLU A 24 3.44 9.03 -3.84
CA GLU A 24 2.16 8.62 -3.23
C GLU A 24 1.00 8.62 -4.23
N LYS A 25 0.98 9.56 -5.18
CA LYS A 25 -0.01 9.56 -6.27
C LYS A 25 0.14 8.31 -7.15
N MET A 26 1.38 8.03 -7.56
CA MET A 26 1.68 6.82 -8.35
C MET A 26 1.37 5.53 -7.58
N GLU A 27 1.58 5.52 -6.26
CA GLU A 27 1.24 4.38 -5.40
C GLU A 27 -0.28 4.19 -5.32
N LEU A 28 -1.03 5.27 -5.04
CA LEU A 28 -2.49 5.25 -4.98
C LEU A 28 -3.12 4.72 -6.29
N GLU A 29 -2.60 5.14 -7.45
CA GLU A 29 -3.06 4.68 -8.77
C GLU A 29 -2.80 3.19 -9.03
N LYS A 30 -1.73 2.62 -8.45
CA LYS A 30 -1.34 1.21 -8.67
C LYS A 30 -2.04 0.24 -7.72
N LEU A 31 -2.28 0.67 -6.48
CA LEU A 31 -2.81 -0.18 -5.41
C LEU A 31 -4.09 -0.94 -5.80
N PRO A 32 -5.10 -0.37 -6.49
CA PRO A 32 -6.30 -1.13 -6.90
C PRO A 32 -5.98 -2.33 -7.78
N GLY A 33 -5.07 -2.18 -8.74
CA GLY A 33 -4.66 -3.29 -9.62
C GLY A 33 -3.83 -4.34 -8.89
N GLU A 34 -2.98 -3.92 -7.95
CA GLU A 34 -2.25 -4.85 -7.08
C GLU A 34 -3.20 -5.65 -6.18
N ILE A 35 -4.19 -5.00 -5.58
CA ILE A 35 -5.22 -5.64 -4.75
C ILE A 35 -6.05 -6.63 -5.57
N GLU A 36 -6.49 -6.24 -6.78
CA GLU A 36 -7.24 -7.14 -7.67
C GLU A 36 -6.42 -8.38 -8.07
N ALA A 37 -5.12 -8.21 -8.33
CA ALA A 37 -4.23 -9.33 -8.65
C ALA A 37 -4.09 -10.30 -7.46
N LEU A 38 -3.95 -9.78 -6.24
CA LEU A 38 -3.87 -10.60 -5.02
C LEU A 38 -5.17 -11.35 -4.74
N ILE A 39 -6.32 -10.70 -4.94
CA ILE A 39 -7.65 -11.32 -4.82
C ILE A 39 -7.80 -12.46 -5.84
N LYS A 40 -7.39 -12.23 -7.10
CA LYS A 40 -7.41 -13.28 -8.13
C LYS A 40 -6.52 -14.46 -7.79
N GLU A 41 -5.32 -14.20 -7.27
CA GLU A 41 -4.40 -15.26 -6.84
C GLU A 41 -5.03 -16.08 -5.70
N ARG A 42 -5.63 -15.41 -4.71
CA ARG A 42 -6.36 -16.07 -3.61
C ARG A 42 -7.47 -16.96 -4.15
N ASP A 43 -8.34 -16.43 -5.01
CA ASP A 43 -9.50 -17.16 -5.54
C ASP A 43 -9.07 -18.39 -6.36
N GLU A 44 -7.97 -18.28 -7.11
CA GLU A 44 -7.40 -19.41 -7.85
C GLU A 44 -6.86 -20.49 -6.89
N ILE A 45 -6.19 -20.10 -5.80
CA ILE A 45 -5.73 -21.03 -4.77
C ILE A 45 -6.91 -21.71 -4.06
N GLU A 46 -7.96 -20.97 -3.68
CA GLU A 46 -9.18 -21.53 -3.08
C GLU A 46 -9.87 -22.53 -4.02
N LYS A 47 -9.89 -22.23 -5.32
CA LYS A 47 -10.39 -23.13 -6.34
C LYS A 47 -9.52 -24.39 -6.45
N GLN A 48 -8.20 -24.27 -6.43
CA GLN A 48 -7.30 -25.42 -6.43
C GLN A 48 -7.52 -26.31 -5.20
N LEU A 49 -7.65 -25.71 -4.01
CA LEU A 49 -7.93 -26.44 -2.77
C LEU A 49 -9.31 -27.12 -2.74
N SER A 50 -10.32 -26.54 -3.39
CA SER A 50 -11.66 -27.13 -3.47
C SER A 50 -11.80 -28.24 -4.51
N VAL A 51 -11.01 -28.21 -5.59
CA VAL A 51 -11.07 -29.19 -6.68
C VAL A 51 -10.06 -30.33 -6.49
N SER A 52 -8.93 -30.08 -5.83
CA SER A 52 -7.86 -31.06 -5.66
C SER A 52 -7.59 -31.37 -4.19
N ALA A 53 -7.73 -32.65 -3.82
CA ALA A 53 -7.05 -33.20 -2.66
C ALA A 53 -5.57 -33.41 -3.05
N GLY A 54 -4.82 -32.30 -3.13
CA GLY A 54 -3.37 -32.34 -3.34
C GLY A 54 -2.66 -33.14 -2.25
N SER A 55 -1.36 -33.35 -2.41
CA SER A 55 -0.56 -33.96 -1.33
C SER A 55 -0.64 -33.10 -0.05
N HIS A 56 -0.48 -33.70 1.13
CA HIS A 56 -0.54 -32.94 2.40
C HIS A 56 0.47 -31.78 2.44
N SER A 57 1.61 -31.91 1.73
CA SER A 57 2.60 -30.84 1.56
C SER A 57 2.04 -29.68 0.71
N GLU A 58 1.48 -29.97 -0.46
CA GLU A 58 0.90 -28.94 -1.34
C GLU A 58 -0.27 -28.22 -0.68
N ILE A 59 -1.12 -28.95 0.06
CA ILE A 59 -2.21 -28.33 0.83
C ILE A 59 -1.65 -27.34 1.84
N GLY A 60 -0.59 -27.71 2.57
CA GLY A 60 0.08 -26.84 3.54
C GLY A 60 0.70 -25.59 2.91
N GLU A 61 1.35 -25.74 1.76
CA GLU A 61 1.93 -24.62 1.00
C GLU A 61 0.86 -23.65 0.50
N LEU A 62 -0.22 -24.18 -0.11
CA LEU A 62 -1.33 -23.38 -0.63
C LEU A 62 -2.07 -22.65 0.50
N THR A 63 -2.33 -23.31 1.63
CA THR A 63 -2.96 -22.66 2.79
C THR A 63 -2.06 -21.62 3.45
N GLY A 64 -0.74 -21.88 3.52
CA GLY A 64 0.24 -20.89 3.95
C GLY A 64 0.24 -19.65 3.05
N ARG A 65 0.26 -19.85 1.74
CA ARG A 65 0.17 -18.78 0.75
C ARG A 65 -1.12 -17.98 0.86
N LEU A 66 -2.25 -18.64 1.08
CA LEU A 66 -3.55 -18.00 1.30
C LEU A 66 -3.50 -17.02 2.50
N ALA A 67 -2.91 -17.44 3.62
CA ALA A 67 -2.77 -16.59 4.80
C ALA A 67 -1.90 -15.36 4.52
N GLU A 68 -0.80 -15.52 3.77
CA GLU A 68 0.04 -14.40 3.34
C GLU A 68 -0.71 -13.41 2.45
N LEU A 69 -1.47 -13.92 1.47
CA LEU A 69 -2.25 -13.10 0.54
C LEU A 69 -3.32 -12.30 1.27
N MET A 70 -3.98 -12.86 2.29
CA MET A 70 -4.96 -12.14 3.11
C MET A 70 -4.31 -10.95 3.82
N VAL A 71 -3.20 -11.19 4.53
CA VAL A 71 -2.47 -10.12 5.25
C VAL A 71 -1.97 -9.04 4.30
N LEU A 72 -1.45 -9.44 3.14
CA LEU A 72 -0.94 -8.50 2.13
C LEU A 72 -2.05 -7.66 1.50
N THR A 73 -3.21 -8.27 1.23
CA THR A 73 -4.39 -7.59 0.69
C THR A 73 -4.88 -6.54 1.69
N ASP A 74 -5.13 -6.93 2.94
CA ASP A 74 -5.59 -6.02 4.00
C ASP A 74 -4.62 -4.84 4.19
N SER A 75 -3.32 -5.11 4.20
CA SER A 75 -2.30 -4.05 4.34
C SER A 75 -2.32 -3.07 3.17
N LYS A 76 -2.58 -3.54 1.94
CA LYS A 76 -2.65 -2.69 0.75
C LYS A 76 -3.96 -1.90 0.70
N GLU A 77 -5.07 -2.50 1.09
CA GLU A 77 -6.36 -1.83 1.22
C GLU A 77 -6.27 -0.70 2.26
N LEU A 78 -5.66 -0.95 3.42
CA LEU A 78 -5.43 0.08 4.43
C LEU A 78 -4.54 1.21 3.90
N ARG A 79 -3.48 0.89 3.15
CA ARG A 79 -2.61 1.91 2.52
C ARG A 79 -3.39 2.74 1.50
N TRP A 80 -4.22 2.10 0.69
CA TRP A 80 -5.05 2.77 -0.30
C TRP A 80 -6.08 3.70 0.35
N LEU A 81 -6.71 3.28 1.45
CA LEU A 81 -7.62 4.10 2.25
C LEU A 81 -6.90 5.36 2.76
N VAL A 82 -5.76 5.18 3.44
CA VAL A 82 -4.98 6.30 4.02
C VAL A 82 -4.53 7.28 2.93
N LEU A 83 -4.09 6.79 1.76
CA LEU A 83 -3.70 7.65 0.65
C LEU A 83 -4.90 8.37 0.01
N SER A 84 -6.06 7.72 -0.05
CA SER A 84 -7.31 8.31 -0.53
C SER A 84 -7.78 9.43 0.38
N GLU A 85 -7.84 9.20 1.70
CA GLU A 85 -8.18 10.23 2.69
C GLU A 85 -7.24 11.44 2.58
N LYS A 86 -5.94 11.19 2.47
CA LYS A 86 -4.92 12.23 2.33
C LYS A 86 -4.99 12.98 0.98
N ALA A 87 -5.66 12.42 -0.02
CA ALA A 87 -5.93 13.09 -1.29
C ALA A 87 -7.14 14.04 -1.20
N GLU A 88 -8.06 13.79 -0.26
CA GLU A 88 -9.26 14.61 -0.02
C GLU A 88 -9.04 15.78 0.96
N GLU A 89 -7.94 15.78 1.74
CA GLU A 89 -7.58 16.82 2.74
C GLU A 89 -6.97 18.13 2.21
#